data_AF-A0A2R6X9H1-F1
#
_entry.id   AF-A0A2R6X9H1-F1
#
_cell.length_a   1.000
_cell.length_b   1.000
_cell.length_c   1.000
_cell.angle_alpha   90.00
_cell.angle_beta   90.00
_cell.angle_gamma   90.00
#
_symmetry.space_group_name_H-M   'P 1'
#
loop_
_entity.id
_entity.type
_entity.pdbx_description
1 polymer ?
#
loop_
_entity_poly.entity_id
_entity_poly.type
_entity_poly.pdbx_seq_one_letter_code
_entity_poly.pdbx_strand_id
1 'polypeptide(L)'
;MFSNEGRQKERTGKYGTPRVEYLQELVTEFQQTVSEEAKEQIVAHLANFGYDPLNYEYLRQLHVLDLFLDCLTEPNEKLVEFGVGGISNCCPDPANAAAIVSSGGIPLLVSCLSSAVENTVLSTITSLYYLCTPSTSKEILDPLVVEAIRGFANSDANCRSRNVARAFIEKFVDGRRLCSK
;
A
#
# COMPACT_ATOMS: atom_id res chain seq x y z
N MET A 1 13.45 -12.34 2.30
CA MET A 1 14.60 -12.09 3.20
C MET A 1 14.93 -10.61 3.10
N PHE A 2 14.88 -9.86 4.19
CA PHE A 2 15.18 -8.42 4.18
C PHE A 2 16.69 -8.17 3.92
N SER A 3 17.00 -7.08 3.24
CA SER A 3 18.38 -6.63 3.02
C SER A 3 18.93 -5.94 4.27
N ASN A 4 20.24 -5.73 4.27
CA ASN A 4 20.93 -4.88 5.23
C ASN A 4 21.98 -4.04 4.49
N GLU A 5 22.57 -3.07 5.17
CA GLU A 5 23.56 -2.16 4.56
C GLU A 5 24.75 -2.89 3.91
N GLY A 6 25.22 -3.98 4.53
CA GLY A 6 26.31 -4.79 3.99
C GLY A 6 25.95 -5.41 2.63
N ARG A 7 24.79 -6.06 2.55
CA ARG A 7 24.27 -6.65 1.29
C ARG A 7 23.98 -5.60 0.23
N GLN A 8 23.52 -4.41 0.64
CA GLN A 8 23.34 -3.30 -0.29
C GLN A 8 24.68 -2.87 -0.88
N LYS A 9 25.69 -2.62 -0.05
CA LYS A 9 27.04 -2.25 -0.50
C LYS A 9 27.65 -3.31 -1.42
N GLU A 10 27.48 -4.60 -1.09
CA GLU A 10 27.92 -5.71 -1.95
C GLU A 10 27.23 -5.72 -3.31
N ARG A 11 25.91 -5.49 -3.36
CA ARG A 11 25.13 -5.48 -4.61
C ARG A 11 25.38 -4.23 -5.46
N THR A 12 25.54 -3.08 -4.82
CA THR A 12 25.89 -1.83 -5.50
C THR A 12 27.30 -1.94 -6.11
N GLY A 13 28.24 -2.60 -5.41
CA GLY A 13 29.61 -2.74 -5.88
C GLY A 13 30.34 -1.39 -5.97
N LYS A 14 31.54 -1.38 -6.56
CA LYS A 14 32.44 -0.21 -6.58
C LYS A 14 31.90 0.98 -7.40
N TYR A 15 31.04 0.72 -8.39
CA TYR A 15 30.56 1.72 -9.35
C TYR A 15 29.03 1.80 -9.42
N GLY A 16 28.31 1.15 -8.50
CA GLY A 16 26.86 1.22 -8.50
C GLY A 16 26.36 2.53 -7.89
N THR A 17 25.18 2.95 -8.34
CA THR A 17 24.45 4.09 -7.80
C THR A 17 24.04 3.82 -6.35
N PRO A 18 24.29 4.77 -5.42
CA PRO A 18 23.75 4.70 -4.07
C PRO A 18 22.24 4.48 -4.05
N ARG A 19 21.74 3.74 -3.05
CA ARG A 19 20.32 3.35 -2.99
C ARG A 19 19.36 4.55 -3.09
N VAL A 20 19.64 5.61 -2.35
CA VAL A 20 18.80 6.81 -2.35
C VAL A 20 18.81 7.52 -3.70
N GLU A 21 19.96 7.60 -4.36
CA GLU A 21 20.11 8.21 -5.69
C GLU A 21 19.34 7.40 -6.74
N TYR A 22 19.44 6.07 -6.70
CA TYR A 22 18.68 5.21 -7.62
C TYR A 22 17.17 5.36 -7.45
N LEU A 23 16.68 5.44 -6.20
CA LEU A 23 15.26 5.67 -5.95
C LEU A 23 14.82 7.07 -6.42
N GLN A 24 15.67 8.09 -6.26
CA GLN A 24 15.42 9.44 -6.77
C GLN A 24 15.38 9.48 -8.30
N GLU A 25 16.26 8.74 -8.98
CA GLU A 25 16.25 8.59 -10.44
C GLU A 25 14.91 8.01 -10.92
N LEU A 26 14.40 6.95 -10.28
CA LEU A 26 13.09 6.37 -10.60
C LEU A 26 11.94 7.38 -10.42
N VAL A 27 11.93 8.12 -9.30
CA VAL A 27 10.90 9.16 -9.06
C VAL A 27 10.97 10.26 -10.13
N THR A 28 12.19 10.67 -10.51
CA THR A 28 12.41 11.69 -11.53
C THR A 28 11.93 11.21 -12.90
N GLU A 29 12.25 9.96 -13.25
CA GLU A 29 11.82 9.35 -14.51
C GLU A 29 10.29 9.25 -14.58
N PHE A 30 9.63 8.85 -13.48
CA PHE A 30 8.16 8.80 -13.40
C PHE A 30 7.52 10.16 -13.71
N GLN A 31 8.09 11.23 -13.19
CA GLN A 31 7.58 12.60 -13.39
C GLN A 31 7.83 13.14 -14.80
N GLN A 32 8.85 12.66 -15.50
CA GLN A 32 9.28 13.18 -16.80
C GLN A 32 8.76 12.37 -17.98
N THR A 33 8.51 11.07 -17.77
CA THR A 33 8.10 10.18 -18.86
C THR A 33 6.65 10.40 -19.27
N VAL A 34 6.41 10.35 -20.58
CA VAL A 34 5.06 10.33 -21.18
C VAL A 34 4.58 8.91 -21.49
N SER A 35 5.45 7.90 -21.30
CA SER A 35 5.12 6.50 -21.55
C SER A 35 4.41 5.90 -20.35
N GLU A 36 3.15 5.51 -20.54
CA GLU A 36 2.36 4.81 -19.52
C GLU A 36 3.00 3.49 -19.09
N GLU A 37 3.57 2.73 -20.04
CA GLU A 37 4.29 1.49 -19.73
C GLU A 37 5.52 1.74 -18.84
N ALA A 38 6.24 2.84 -19.07
CA ALA A 38 7.38 3.21 -18.23
C ALA A 38 6.91 3.58 -16.82
N LYS A 39 5.82 4.35 -16.69
CA LYS A 39 5.22 4.66 -15.39
C LYS A 39 4.82 3.39 -14.64
N GLU A 40 4.13 2.46 -15.31
CA GLU A 40 3.73 1.16 -14.74
C GLU A 40 4.93 0.40 -14.17
N GLN A 41 6.01 0.28 -14.96
CA GLN A 41 7.23 -0.40 -14.54
C GLN A 41 7.90 0.28 -13.35
N ILE A 42 7.97 1.61 -13.35
CA ILE A 42 8.57 2.38 -12.27
C ILE A 42 7.78 2.22 -10.96
N VAL A 43 6.45 2.35 -11.00
CA VAL A 43 5.62 2.18 -9.79
C VAL A 43 5.71 0.75 -9.27
N ALA A 44 5.71 -0.25 -10.16
CA ALA A 44 5.94 -1.64 -9.76
C ALA A 44 7.31 -1.84 -9.10
N HIS A 45 8.37 -1.22 -9.63
CA HIS A 45 9.71 -1.25 -9.01
C HIS A 45 9.72 -0.61 -7.63
N LEU A 46 9.15 0.60 -7.49
CA LEU A 46 9.02 1.29 -6.21
C LEU A 46 8.21 0.47 -5.19
N ALA A 47 7.09 -0.14 -5.62
CA ALA A 47 6.27 -0.99 -4.77
C ALA A 47 7.04 -2.23 -4.26
N ASN A 48 7.90 -2.81 -5.09
CA ASN A 48 8.80 -3.91 -4.69
C ASN A 48 9.85 -3.45 -3.66
N PHE A 49 10.38 -2.22 -3.77
CA PHE A 49 11.27 -1.66 -2.74
C PHE A 49 10.55 -1.45 -1.40
N GLY A 50 9.24 -1.16 -1.42
CA GLY A 50 8.39 -1.08 -0.24
C GLY A 50 8.25 -2.38 0.55
N TYR A 51 8.71 -3.52 0.03
CA TYR A 51 8.71 -4.78 0.80
C TYR A 51 9.82 -4.83 1.86
N ASP A 52 10.89 -4.04 1.72
CA ASP A 52 12.06 -4.10 2.59
C ASP A 52 12.16 -2.83 3.46
N PRO A 53 12.07 -2.96 4.80
CA PRO A 53 12.11 -1.81 5.72
C PRO A 53 13.33 -0.91 5.59
N LEU A 54 14.45 -1.44 5.07
CA LEU A 54 15.64 -0.65 4.78
C LEU A 54 15.37 0.54 3.86
N ASN A 55 14.34 0.45 3.00
CA ASN A 55 14.02 1.52 2.07
C ASN A 55 13.03 2.55 2.64
N TYR A 56 12.37 2.29 3.77
CA TYR A 56 11.26 3.12 4.24
C TYR A 56 11.64 4.57 4.49
N GLU A 57 12.82 4.82 5.04
CA GLU A 57 13.29 6.19 5.23
C GLU A 57 13.49 6.92 3.89
N TYR A 58 14.11 6.26 2.91
CA TYR A 58 14.28 6.82 1.56
C TYR A 58 12.93 7.05 0.87
N LEU A 59 12.00 6.09 0.96
CA LEU A 59 10.67 6.22 0.35
C LEU A 59 9.88 7.40 0.93
N ARG A 60 10.01 7.67 2.24
CA ARG A 60 9.43 8.86 2.87
C ARG A 60 10.13 10.15 2.43
N GLN A 61 11.47 10.18 2.43
CA GLN A 61 12.25 11.36 2.02
C GLN A 61 11.96 11.76 0.56
N LEU A 62 11.70 10.76 -0.30
CA LEU A 62 11.44 10.94 -1.72
C LEU A 62 9.95 11.07 -2.07
N HIS A 63 9.07 11.20 -1.08
CA HIS A 63 7.61 11.33 -1.27
C HIS A 63 6.98 10.19 -2.10
N VAL A 64 7.54 8.98 -2.03
CA VAL A 64 7.03 7.83 -2.80
C VAL A 64 5.67 7.37 -2.28
N LEU A 65 5.37 7.58 -1.00
CA LEU A 65 4.05 7.28 -0.44
C LEU A 65 2.97 8.18 -1.05
N ASP A 66 3.27 9.47 -1.25
CA ASP A 66 2.37 10.41 -1.92
C ASP A 66 2.22 10.03 -3.40
N LEU A 67 3.31 9.66 -4.09
CA LEU A 67 3.28 9.15 -5.46
C LEU A 67 2.36 7.92 -5.59
N PHE A 68 2.43 6.98 -4.64
CA PHE A 68 1.50 5.85 -4.65
C PHE A 68 0.04 6.30 -4.49
N LEU A 69 -0.25 7.26 -3.61
CA LEU A 69 -1.61 7.80 -3.45
C LEU A 69 -2.11 8.51 -4.71
N ASP A 70 -1.26 9.26 -5.40
CA ASP A 70 -1.61 9.88 -6.68
C ASP A 70 -2.01 8.81 -7.71
N CYS A 71 -1.28 7.68 -7.75
CA CYS A 71 -1.60 6.56 -8.65
C CYS A 71 -2.99 5.95 -8.42
N LEU A 72 -3.59 6.07 -7.22
CA LEU A 72 -4.93 5.55 -6.94
C LEU A 72 -6.03 6.35 -7.67
N THR A 73 -5.71 7.57 -8.13
CA THR A 73 -6.65 8.45 -8.84
C THR A 73 -6.50 8.40 -10.36
N GLU A 74 -5.49 7.68 -10.85
CA GLU A 74 -5.22 7.54 -12.26
C GLU A 74 -6.25 6.60 -12.94
N PRO A 75 -6.61 6.84 -14.21
CA PRO A 75 -7.49 5.94 -14.96
C PRO A 75 -6.80 4.61 -15.32
N ASN A 76 -5.47 4.54 -15.23
CA ASN A 76 -4.70 3.35 -15.54
C ASN A 76 -4.79 2.34 -14.38
N GLU A 77 -5.54 1.26 -14.57
CA GLU A 77 -5.78 0.23 -13.55
C GLU A 77 -4.49 -0.41 -13.01
N LYS A 78 -3.42 -0.48 -13.81
CA LYS A 78 -2.14 -1.01 -13.34
C LYS A 78 -1.41 -0.04 -12.42
N LEU A 79 -1.49 1.27 -12.68
CA LEU A 79 -0.95 2.27 -11.75
C LEU A 79 -1.69 2.19 -10.42
N VAL A 80 -3.02 2.04 -10.44
CA VAL A 80 -3.82 1.81 -9.24
C VAL A 80 -3.39 0.54 -8.52
N GLU A 81 -3.27 -0.59 -9.24
CA GLU A 81 -2.87 -1.88 -8.66
C GLU A 81 -1.49 -1.80 -8.00
N PHE A 82 -0.49 -1.25 -8.70
CA PHE A 82 0.87 -1.12 -8.17
C PHE A 82 0.97 -0.07 -7.06
N GLY A 83 0.22 1.03 -7.14
CA GLY A 83 0.15 2.05 -6.09
C GLY A 83 -0.39 1.49 -4.78
N VAL A 84 -1.54 0.83 -4.82
CA VAL A 84 -2.11 0.17 -3.63
C VAL A 84 -1.20 -0.97 -3.14
N GLY A 85 -0.57 -1.72 -4.04
CA GLY A 85 0.42 -2.72 -3.68
C GLY A 85 1.62 -2.13 -2.91
N GLY A 86 2.14 -0.98 -3.37
CA GLY A 86 3.20 -0.24 -2.69
C GLY A 86 2.78 0.25 -1.30
N ILE A 87 1.57 0.81 -1.18
CA ILE A 87 0.98 1.21 0.11
C ILE A 87 0.85 0.01 1.05
N SER A 88 0.33 -1.12 0.56
CA SER A 88 0.16 -2.35 1.35
C SER A 88 1.49 -2.89 1.86
N ASN A 89 2.57 -2.75 1.09
CA ASN A 89 3.91 -3.17 1.53
C ASN A 89 4.51 -2.21 2.57
N CYS A 90 4.17 -0.92 2.51
CA CYS A 90 4.76 0.12 3.36
C CYS A 90 4.01 0.37 4.67
N CYS A 91 2.67 0.24 4.67
CA CYS A 91 1.82 0.58 5.82
C CYS A 91 1.92 -0.31 7.07
N PRO A 92 2.58 -1.50 7.08
CA PRO A 92 2.90 -2.17 8.34
C PRO A 92 3.87 -1.37 9.23
N ASP A 93 4.65 -0.45 8.66
CA ASP A 93 5.51 0.47 9.42
C ASP A 93 4.70 1.66 9.98
N PRO A 94 4.76 1.95 11.29
CA PRO A 94 3.97 3.03 11.89
C PRO A 94 4.25 4.43 11.31
N ALA A 95 5.50 4.73 10.93
CA ALA A 95 5.83 6.04 10.36
C ALA A 95 5.27 6.20 8.94
N ASN A 96 5.33 5.14 8.12
CA ASN A 96 4.66 5.11 6.81
C ASN A 96 3.14 5.19 6.95
N ALA A 97 2.55 4.42 7.88
CA ALA A 97 1.11 4.46 8.15
C ALA A 97 0.64 5.87 8.52
N ALA A 98 1.37 6.55 9.41
CA ALA A 98 1.08 7.92 9.79
C ALA A 98 1.18 8.90 8.61
N ALA A 99 2.20 8.74 7.74
CA ALA A 99 2.35 9.55 6.54
C ALA A 99 1.16 9.35 5.57
N ILE A 100 0.82 8.10 5.25
CA ILE A 100 -0.31 7.75 4.37
C ILE A 100 -1.64 8.33 4.88
N VAL A 101 -1.89 8.21 6.19
CA VAL A 101 -3.11 8.76 6.81
C VAL A 101 -3.11 10.29 6.75
N SER A 102 -1.97 10.93 7.03
CA SER A 102 -1.84 12.39 7.01
C SER A 102 -2.02 12.98 5.62
N SER A 103 -1.63 12.25 4.58
CA SER A 103 -1.84 12.61 3.17
C SER A 103 -3.26 12.28 2.66
N GLY A 104 -4.19 11.87 3.53
CA GLY A 104 -5.58 11.59 3.14
C GLY A 104 -5.75 10.28 2.39
N GLY A 105 -4.95 9.25 2.68
CA GLY A 105 -4.99 7.98 1.97
C GLY A 105 -6.20 7.09 2.24
N ILE A 106 -6.94 7.29 3.35
CA ILE A 106 -8.07 6.41 3.71
C ILE A 106 -9.23 6.48 2.70
N PRO A 107 -9.75 7.66 2.31
CA PRO A 107 -10.81 7.75 1.30
C PRO A 107 -10.39 7.14 -0.04
N LEU A 108 -9.14 7.36 -0.45
CA LEU A 108 -8.60 6.81 -1.69
C LEU A 108 -8.58 5.27 -1.65
N LEU A 109 -8.06 4.68 -0.57
CA LEU A 109 -8.09 3.23 -0.37
C LEU A 109 -9.51 2.69 -0.32
N VAL A 110 -10.43 3.33 0.40
CA VAL A 110 -11.84 2.91 0.45
C VAL A 110 -12.45 2.87 -0.95
N SER A 111 -12.15 3.85 -1.82
CA SER A 111 -12.64 3.84 -3.20
C SER A 111 -12.13 2.64 -4.01
N CYS A 112 -10.95 2.11 -3.70
CA CYS A 112 -10.38 0.95 -4.38
C CYS A 112 -11.09 -0.38 -4.03
N LEU A 113 -11.97 -0.42 -3.01
CA LEU A 113 -12.79 -1.60 -2.69
C LEU A 113 -13.78 -1.94 -3.81
N SER A 114 -14.15 -0.99 -4.67
CA SER A 114 -15.02 -1.25 -5.83
C SER A 114 -14.26 -1.65 -7.10
N SER A 115 -12.93 -1.83 -7.03
CA SER A 115 -12.13 -2.21 -8.20
C SER A 115 -12.50 -3.61 -8.71
N ALA A 116 -12.51 -3.78 -10.03
CA ALA A 116 -12.63 -5.10 -10.66
C ALA A 116 -11.33 -5.92 -10.56
N VAL A 117 -10.20 -5.28 -10.24
CA VAL A 117 -8.89 -5.94 -10.13
C VAL A 117 -8.74 -6.55 -8.74
N GLU A 118 -8.67 -7.89 -8.68
CA GLU A 118 -8.65 -8.62 -7.42
C GLU A 118 -7.47 -8.27 -6.51
N ASN A 119 -6.28 -8.03 -7.10
CA ASN A 119 -5.09 -7.65 -6.34
C ASN A 119 -5.20 -6.25 -5.74
N THR A 120 -5.88 -5.32 -6.42
CA THR A 120 -6.20 -3.99 -5.90
C THR A 120 -7.08 -4.10 -4.67
N VAL A 121 -8.15 -4.89 -4.73
CA VAL A 121 -9.04 -5.13 -3.58
C VAL A 121 -8.28 -5.81 -2.43
N LEU A 122 -7.49 -6.85 -2.71
CA LEU A 122 -6.70 -7.57 -1.70
C LEU A 122 -5.75 -6.62 -0.96
N SER A 123 -4.99 -5.82 -1.70
CA SER A 123 -4.02 -4.87 -1.16
C SER A 123 -4.70 -3.72 -0.42
N THR A 124 -5.89 -3.32 -0.87
CA THR A 124 -6.73 -2.33 -0.20
C THR A 124 -7.15 -2.80 1.18
N ILE A 125 -7.77 -3.99 1.28
CA ILE A 125 -8.24 -4.52 2.57
C ILE A 125 -7.05 -4.76 3.52
N THR A 126 -5.92 -5.21 2.97
CA THR A 126 -4.67 -5.37 3.74
C THR A 126 -4.17 -4.02 4.26
N SER A 127 -4.18 -2.97 3.44
CA SER A 127 -3.78 -1.63 3.87
C SER A 127 -4.71 -1.09 4.96
N LEU A 128 -6.03 -1.19 4.76
CA LEU A 128 -7.02 -0.78 5.77
C LEU A 128 -6.86 -1.55 7.09
N TYR A 129 -6.45 -2.83 7.04
CA TYR A 129 -6.15 -3.61 8.25
C TYR A 129 -5.02 -2.99 9.08
N TYR A 130 -3.92 -2.57 8.45
CA TYR A 130 -2.79 -1.96 9.16
C TYR A 130 -3.07 -0.51 9.56
N LEU A 131 -3.84 0.22 8.76
CA LEU A 131 -4.19 1.62 9.02
C LEU A 131 -5.33 1.78 10.03
N CYS A 132 -6.04 0.71 10.42
CA CYS A 132 -7.12 0.76 11.41
C CYS A 132 -6.59 0.94 12.83
N THR A 133 -6.62 2.18 13.32
CA THR A 133 -6.18 2.62 14.65
C THR A 133 -7.33 3.34 15.36
N PRO A 134 -7.23 3.66 16.67
CA PRO A 134 -8.27 4.43 17.34
C PRO A 134 -8.63 5.75 16.63
N SER A 135 -7.65 6.48 16.11
CA SER A 135 -7.86 7.77 15.43
C SER A 135 -8.51 7.63 14.05
N THR A 136 -8.24 6.55 13.32
CA THR A 136 -8.75 6.33 11.95
C THR A 136 -9.99 5.42 11.91
N SER A 137 -10.32 4.76 13.02
CA SER A 137 -11.34 3.72 13.03
C SER A 137 -12.75 4.21 12.72
N LYS A 138 -13.08 5.48 12.99
CA LYS A 138 -14.39 6.04 12.65
C LYS A 138 -14.64 5.99 11.14
N GLU A 139 -13.60 6.24 10.35
CA GLU A 139 -13.66 6.27 8.89
C GLU A 139 -13.53 4.88 8.30
N ILE A 140 -12.54 4.10 8.77
CA ILE A 140 -12.27 2.74 8.26
C ILE A 140 -13.39 1.75 8.64
N LEU A 141 -14.08 1.96 9.76
CA LEU A 141 -15.21 1.13 10.21
C LEU A 141 -16.55 1.79 9.93
N ASP A 142 -16.61 2.73 8.97
CA ASP A 142 -17.88 3.20 8.45
C ASP A 142 -18.75 2.01 7.98
N PRO A 143 -20.08 2.01 8.24
CA PRO A 143 -20.94 0.89 7.90
C PRO A 143 -20.84 0.44 6.44
N LEU A 144 -20.69 1.36 5.48
CA LEU A 144 -20.59 1.03 4.06
C LEU A 144 -19.27 0.32 3.73
N VAL A 145 -18.18 0.76 4.37
CA VAL A 145 -16.86 0.12 4.22
C VAL A 145 -16.88 -1.28 4.81
N VAL A 146 -17.45 -1.45 6.00
CA VAL A 146 -17.58 -2.75 6.66
C VAL A 146 -18.46 -3.70 5.85
N GLU A 147 -19.56 -3.21 5.27
CA GLU A 147 -20.44 -4.00 4.41
C GLU A 147 -19.70 -4.49 3.15
N ALA A 148 -18.94 -3.62 2.48
CA ALA A 148 -18.11 -3.99 1.34
C ALA A 148 -17.10 -5.08 1.71
N ILE A 149 -16.37 -4.94 2.83
CA ILE A 149 -15.41 -5.94 3.31
C ILE A 149 -16.12 -7.27 3.66
N ARG A 150 -17.32 -7.23 4.25
CA ARG A 150 -18.12 -8.44 4.51
C ARG A 150 -18.52 -9.16 3.21
N GLY A 151 -18.80 -8.42 2.14
CA GLY A 151 -19.02 -8.98 0.81
C GLY A 151 -17.86 -9.88 0.37
N PHE A 152 -16.63 -9.40 0.50
CA PHE A 152 -15.43 -10.19 0.19
C PHE A 152 -15.21 -11.37 1.16
N ALA A 153 -15.51 -11.20 2.45
CA ALA A 153 -15.38 -12.27 3.46
C ALA A 153 -16.33 -13.46 3.23
N ASN A 154 -17.44 -13.22 2.52
CA ASN A 154 -18.47 -14.22 2.21
C ASN A 154 -18.40 -14.75 0.76
N SER A 155 -17.58 -14.13 -0.10
CA SER A 155 -17.42 -14.53 -1.50
C SER A 155 -16.42 -15.68 -1.64
N ASP A 156 -16.75 -16.67 -2.48
CA ASP A 156 -15.85 -17.78 -2.82
C ASP A 156 -14.99 -17.51 -4.07
N ALA A 157 -15.10 -16.33 -4.68
CA ALA A 157 -14.39 -15.98 -5.91
C ALA A 157 -12.86 -15.95 -5.74
N ASN A 158 -12.37 -15.33 -4.66
CA ASN A 158 -10.94 -15.21 -4.40
C ASN A 158 -10.63 -15.56 -2.94
N CYS A 159 -9.90 -16.66 -2.74
CA CYS A 159 -9.58 -17.17 -1.40
C CYS A 159 -8.69 -16.23 -0.59
N ARG A 160 -7.78 -15.47 -1.24
CA ARG A 160 -6.88 -14.52 -0.57
C ARG A 160 -7.66 -13.33 -0.03
N SER A 161 -8.48 -12.70 -0.88
CA SER A 161 -9.31 -11.56 -0.48
C SER A 161 -10.32 -11.95 0.60
N ARG A 162 -10.93 -13.14 0.48
CA ARG A 162 -11.80 -13.71 1.51
C ARG A 162 -11.11 -13.86 2.86
N ASN A 163 -9.88 -14.40 2.87
CA ASN A 163 -9.14 -14.64 4.12
C ASN A 163 -8.73 -13.32 4.79
N VAL A 164 -8.22 -12.35 4.03
CA VAL A 164 -7.85 -11.02 4.55
C VAL A 164 -9.07 -10.26 5.06
N ALA A 165 -10.20 -10.31 4.33
CA ALA A 165 -11.46 -9.71 4.77
C ALA A 165 -11.98 -10.33 6.08
N ARG A 166 -11.93 -11.66 6.21
CA ARG A 166 -12.30 -12.34 7.46
C ARG A 166 -11.41 -11.91 8.63
N ALA A 167 -10.10 -11.85 8.43
CA ALA A 167 -9.16 -11.39 9.45
C ALA A 167 -9.43 -9.94 9.89
N PHE A 168 -9.80 -9.06 8.95
CA PHE A 168 -10.21 -7.69 9.25
C PHE A 168 -11.48 -7.66 10.12
N ILE A 169 -12.54 -8.37 9.71
CA ILE A 169 -13.83 -8.40 10.42
C ILE A 169 -13.67 -8.97 11.83
N GLU A 170 -12.97 -10.10 11.97
CA GLU A 170 -12.73 -10.75 13.26
C GLU A 170 -12.04 -9.79 14.24
N LYS A 171 -10.97 -9.13 13.78
CA LYS A 171 -10.18 -8.23 14.64
C LYS A 171 -10.92 -6.96 15.01
N PHE A 172 -11.52 -6.27 14.04
CA PHE A 172 -11.96 -4.89 14.25
C PHE A 172 -13.46 -4.73 14.46
N VAL A 173 -14.28 -5.67 13.98
CA VAL A 173 -15.73 -5.58 14.07
C VAL A 173 -16.26 -6.51 15.16
N ASP A 174 -15.85 -7.77 15.13
CA ASP A 174 -16.32 -8.77 16.09
C ASP A 174 -15.53 -8.67 17.42
N GLY A 175 -14.22 -8.42 17.37
CA GLY A 175 -13.37 -8.20 18.54
C GLY A 175 -13.82 -7.02 19.44
N ARG A 176 -14.39 -5.95 18.85
CA ARG A 176 -14.93 -4.82 19.63
C ARG A 176 -16.20 -5.17 20.43
N ARG A 177 -16.93 -6.21 20.04
CA ARG A 177 -18.12 -6.69 20.78
C ARG A 177 -17.74 -7.41 22.07
N LEU A 178 -16.51 -7.91 22.21
CA LEU A 178 -16.05 -8.65 23.39
C LEU A 178 -15.55 -7.74 24.53
N CYS A 179 -15.06 -6.53 24.23
CA CYS A 179 -14.60 -5.57 25.25
C CYS A 179 -15.70 -4.62 25.77
N SER A 180 -16.93 -4.73 25.26
CA SER A 180 -18.07 -3.89 25.66
C SER A 180 -19.04 -4.61 26.63
N LYS A 181 -18.57 -5.64 27.33
CA LYS A 181 -19.32 -6.36 28.37
C LYS A 181 -18.62 -6.28 29.70
#